data_AF-A0A2J6WXA1-F1
#
_entry.id   AF-A0A2J6WXA1-F1
#
_cell.length_a   1.000
_cell.length_b   1.000
_cell.length_c   1.000
_cell.angle_alpha   90.00
_cell.angle_beta   90.00
_cell.angle_gamma   90.00
#
_symmetry.space_group_name_H-M   'P 1'
#
loop_
_entity.id
_entity.type
_entity.pdbx_description
1 polymer ?
#
loop_
_entity_poly.entity_id
_entity_poly.type
_entity_poly.pdbx_seq_one_letter_code
_entity_poly.pdbx_strand_id
1 'polypeptide(L)' 'AVDTIYRSGDLARIQALIEQYQIDYIYIGALERERYSADRLAALAQVGEQVFAQDEVVIYRVRR' A
#
# COMPACT_ATOMS: atom_id res chain seq x y z
N ALA A 1 -0.92 9.23 -10.49
CA ALA A 1 -1.53 7.89 -10.63
C ALA A 1 -1.13 6.98 -9.46
N VAL A 2 0.16 6.74 -9.21
CA VAL A 2 0.61 5.92 -8.06
C VAL A 2 0.28 6.54 -6.69
N ASP A 3 0.33 7.87 -6.53
CA ASP A 3 -0.11 8.54 -5.29
C ASP A 3 -1.58 8.22 -4.92
N THR A 4 -2.41 7.85 -5.89
CA THR A 4 -3.79 7.40 -5.64
C THR A 4 -3.83 6.08 -4.87
N ILE A 5 -2.83 5.22 -4.98
CA ILE A 5 -2.74 3.98 -4.20
C ILE A 5 -2.58 4.28 -2.71
N TYR A 6 -1.78 5.30 -2.38
CA TYR A 6 -1.55 5.72 -0.99
C TYR A 6 -2.62 6.69 -0.48
N ARG A 7 -3.34 7.39 -1.37
CA ARG A 7 -4.40 8.33 -1.00
C ARG A 7 -5.81 7.77 -0.98
N SER A 8 -6.12 6.79 -1.81
CA SER A 8 -7.49 6.34 -1.95
C SER A 8 -7.83 5.41 -0.78
N GLY A 9 -8.96 5.65 -0.11
CA GLY A 9 -9.55 4.65 0.78
C GLY A 9 -10.36 3.59 0.02
N ASP A 10 -10.39 3.68 -1.31
CA ASP A 10 -11.17 2.80 -2.17
C ASP A 10 -10.31 1.60 -2.61
N LEU A 11 -10.55 0.46 -1.95
CA LEU A 11 -9.84 -0.79 -2.20
C LEU A 11 -9.97 -1.26 -3.65
N ALA A 12 -11.15 -1.11 -4.27
CA ALA A 12 -11.38 -1.55 -5.65
C ALA A 12 -10.53 -0.75 -6.64
N ARG A 13 -10.41 0.57 -6.42
CA ARG A 13 -9.54 1.43 -7.23
C ARG A 13 -8.06 1.12 -7.01
N ILE A 14 -7.66 0.81 -5.78
CA ILE A 14 -6.29 0.38 -5.48
C ILE A 14 -5.97 -0.93 -6.22
N GLN A 15 -6.85 -1.93 -6.15
CA GLN A 15 -6.68 -3.22 -6.82
C GLN A 15 -6.53 -3.04 -8.34
N ALA A 16 -7.40 -2.24 -8.96
CA ALA A 16 -7.34 -1.97 -10.40
C ALA A 16 -6.01 -1.32 -10.83
N LEU A 17 -5.48 -0.41 -10.01
CA LEU A 17 -4.17 0.22 -10.27
C LEU A 17 -3.03 -0.79 -10.09
N ILE A 18 -3.09 -1.63 -9.05
CA ILE A 18 -2.12 -2.70 -8.82
C ILE A 18 -2.05 -3.65 -10.02
N GLU A 19 -3.21 -4.08 -10.55
CA GLU A 19 -3.26 -4.93 -11.73
C GLU A 19 -2.79 -4.20 -12.99
N GLN A 20 -3.23 -2.95 -13.20
CA GLN A 20 -2.85 -2.13 -14.35
C GLN A 20 -1.34 -1.91 -14.43
N TYR A 21 -0.70 -1.66 -13.28
CA TYR A 21 0.74 -1.41 -13.20
C TYR A 21 1.57 -2.67 -12.90
N GLN A 22 0.93 -3.83 -12.78
CA GLN A 22 1.55 -5.10 -12.41
C GLN A 22 2.42 -4.98 -11.15
N ILE A 23 1.88 -4.34 -10.11
CA ILE A 23 2.60 -4.09 -8.87
C ILE A 23 2.67 -5.39 -8.07
N ASP A 24 3.88 -5.87 -7.81
CA ASP A 24 4.10 -7.05 -6.96
C ASP A 24 4.38 -6.68 -5.49
N TYR A 25 4.99 -5.51 -5.25
CA TYR A 25 5.38 -5.05 -3.93
C TYR A 25 5.04 -3.58 -3.70
N ILE A 26 4.59 -3.26 -2.49
CA ILE A 26 4.26 -1.92 -2.02
C ILE A 26 5.19 -1.60 -0.85
N TYR A 27 5.95 -0.51 -0.97
CA TYR A 27 6.88 -0.03 0.05
C TYR A 27 6.27 1.15 0.80
N ILE A 28 6.35 1.12 2.14
CA ILE A 28 5.87 2.20 3.01
C ILE A 28 6.99 2.53 3.97
N GLY A 29 7.50 3.77 3.95
CA GLY A 29 8.50 4.27 4.90
C GLY A 29 7.94 5.31 5.86
N ALA A 30 8.84 5.90 6.66
CA ALA A 30 8.53 6.95 7.63
C ALA A 30 7.78 8.14 7.01
N LEU A 31 8.24 8.60 5.83
CA LEU A 31 7.66 9.75 5.14
C LEU A 31 6.20 9.51 4.72
N GLU A 32 5.91 8.33 4.17
CA GLU A 32 4.54 7.93 3.82
C GLU A 32 3.67 7.78 5.08
N ARG A 33 4.26 7.31 6.19
CA ARG A 33 3.55 7.21 7.48
C ARG A 33 3.19 8.57 8.09
N GLU A 34 4.05 9.57 7.94
CA GLU A 34 3.75 10.94 8.35
C GLU A 34 2.75 11.62 7.43
N ARG A 35 2.77 11.29 6.13
CA ARG A 35 1.88 11.89 5.12
C ARG A 35 0.49 11.25 5.05
N TYR A 36 0.35 9.99 5.41
CA TYR A 36 -0.90 9.23 5.26
C TYR A 36 -1.34 8.61 6.58
N SER A 37 -2.61 8.82 6.95
CA SER A 37 -3.18 8.34 8.20
C SER A 37 -3.17 6.80 8.30
N ALA A 38 -3.07 6.29 9.53
CA ALA A 38 -3.02 4.85 9.83
C ALA A 38 -4.17 4.04 9.19
N ASP A 39 -5.37 4.62 9.09
CA ASP A 39 -6.52 4.02 8.39
C ASP A 39 -6.23 3.66 6.92
N ARG A 40 -5.47 4.50 6.20
CA ARG A 40 -5.13 4.23 4.80
C ARG A 40 -4.09 3.13 4.67
N LEU A 41 -3.15 3.09 5.61
CA LEU A 41 -2.16 2.01 5.69
C LEU A 41 -2.83 0.66 6.04
N ALA A 42 -3.89 0.69 6.85
CA ALA A 42 -4.68 -0.49 7.16
C ALA A 42 -5.42 -1.04 5.94
N ALA A 43 -5.91 -0.19 5.03
CA ALA A 43 -6.47 -0.63 3.75
C ALA A 43 -5.43 -1.32 2.88
N LEU A 44 -4.17 -0.85 2.87
CA LEU A 44 -3.08 -1.51 2.15
C LEU A 44 -2.75 -2.91 2.69
N ALA A 45 -2.93 -3.12 4.00
CA ALA A 45 -2.82 -4.45 4.61
C ALA A 45 -3.94 -5.42 4.19
N GLN A 46 -5.03 -4.94 3.55
CA GLN A 46 -6.08 -5.82 3.01
C GLN A 46 -5.81 -6.28 1.58
N VAL A 47 -5.08 -5.50 0.78
CA VAL A 47 -4.72 -5.84 -0.62
C VAL A 47 -3.46 -6.70 -0.73
N GLY A 48 -2.69 -6.82 0.35
CA GLY A 48 -1.44 -7.55 0.35
C GLY A 48 -1.11 -8.17 1.70
N GLU A 49 -0.02 -8.91 1.72
CA GLU A 49 0.56 -9.49 2.92
C GLU A 49 1.81 -8.73 3.30
N GLN A 50 1.97 -8.40 4.58
CA GLN A 50 3.22 -7.84 5.06
C GLN A 50 4.32 -8.91 5.01
N VAL A 51 5.31 -8.71 4.14
CA VAL A 51 6.45 -9.62 3.98
C VAL A 51 7.72 -9.09 4.63
N PHE A 52 7.74 -7.81 4.99
CA PHE A 52 8.84 -7.18 5.71
C PHE A 52 8.31 -6.06 6.59
N ALA A 53 8.82 -5.98 7.81
CA ALA A 53 8.65 -4.80 8.66
C ALA A 53 9.89 -4.64 9.53
N GLN A 54 10.53 -3.48 9.43
CA GLN A 54 11.65 -3.09 10.27
C GLN A 54 11.63 -1.59 10.47
N ASP A 55 11.75 -1.16 11.74
CA ASP A 55 11.66 0.24 12.14
C ASP A 55 10.38 0.90 11.58
N GLU A 56 10.53 1.91 10.73
CA GLU A 56 9.44 2.64 10.11
C GLU A 56 9.09 2.13 8.70
N VAL A 57 9.78 1.11 8.22
CA VAL A 57 9.63 0.53 6.90
C VAL A 57 8.76 -0.72 6.95
N VAL A 58 7.77 -0.77 6.07
CA VAL A 58 6.90 -1.94 5.86
C VAL A 58 6.80 -2.21 4.36
N ILE A 59 6.96 -3.48 3.97
CA ILE A 59 6.75 -3.92 2.59
C ILE A 59 5.60 -4.93 2.55
N TYR A 60 4.62 -4.64 1.71
CA TYR A 60 3.53 -5.54 1.40
C TYR A 60 3.76 -6.21 0.06
N ARG A 61 3.58 -7.52 0.00
CA ARG A 61 3.47 -8.28 -1.23
C ARG A 61 2.00 -8.35 -1.60
N VAL A 62 1.66 -7.94 -2.81
CA VAL A 62 0.28 -7.98 -3.32
C VAL A 62 -0.20 -9.43 -3.37
N ARG A 63 -1.41 -9.68 -2.87
CA ARG A 63 -2.12 -10.95 -3.07
C ARG A 63 -2.88 -10.86 -4.39
N ARG A 64 -2.58 -11.76 -5.32
CA ARG A 64 -3.32 -11.92 -6.58
C ARG A 64 -4.41 -12.98 -6.40
#